data_AF-A0A1M6SXT6-F1
#
_entry.id   AF-A0A1M6SXT6-F1
#
_cell.length_a   1.000
_cell.length_b   1.000
_cell.length_c   1.000
_cell.angle_alpha   90.00
_cell.angle_beta   90.00
_cell.angle_gamma   90.00
#
_symmetry.space_group_name_H-M   'P 1'
#
loop_
_entity.id
_entity.type
_entity.pdbx_description
1 polymer ?
#
loop_
_entity_poly.entity_id
_entity_poly.type
_entity_poly.pdbx_seq_one_letter_code
_entity_poly.pdbx_strand_id
1 'polypeptide(L)'
;MAKSKLVAANKKIAEKVVGGYRKIEETVVGGYQKIEDTAVGGYNKMADAFVDQYLTRDGESVEDARKRLAQEAEERQAAKKQKCKKEQANHQKY
;
A
#
# COMPACT_ATOMS: atom_id res chain seq x y z
N MET A 1 26.74 44.58 25.89
CA MET A 1 27.25 43.19 25.94
C MET A 1 26.22 42.14 26.41
N ALA A 2 25.49 42.34 27.52
CA ALA A 2 24.55 41.32 28.05
C ALA A 2 23.42 40.90 27.08
N LYS A 3 22.82 41.86 26.33
CA LYS A 3 21.78 41.57 25.32
C LYS A 3 22.27 40.61 24.22
N SER A 4 23.53 40.69 23.81
CA SER A 4 24.12 39.83 22.77
C SER A 4 24.29 38.37 23.25
N LYS A 5 24.61 38.15 24.53
CA LYS A 5 24.71 36.81 25.12
C LYS A 5 23.36 36.08 25.19
N LEU A 6 22.30 36.81 25.57
CA LEU A 6 20.95 36.25 25.60
C LEU A 6 20.43 35.89 24.19
N VAL A 7 20.66 36.75 23.20
CA VAL A 7 20.28 36.47 21.81
C VAL A 7 21.03 35.23 21.28
N ALA A 8 22.32 35.08 21.59
CA ALA A 8 23.09 33.90 21.20
C ALA A 8 22.58 32.61 21.87
N ALA A 9 22.22 32.67 23.15
CA ALA A 9 21.62 31.54 23.86
C ALA A 9 20.27 31.15 23.25
N ASN A 10 19.39 32.12 22.97
CA ASN A 10 18.09 31.89 22.35
C ASN A 10 18.23 31.28 20.95
N LYS A 11 19.20 31.74 20.14
CA LYS A 11 19.49 31.14 18.83
C LYS A 11 19.87 29.66 18.95
N LYS A 12 20.76 29.32 19.89
CA LYS A 12 21.15 27.91 20.14
C LYS A 12 19.97 27.05 20.61
N ILE A 13 19.07 27.61 21.43
CA ILE A 13 17.86 26.92 21.85
C ILE A 13 16.96 26.66 20.64
N ALA A 14 16.71 27.67 19.80
CA ALA A 14 15.90 27.54 18.60
C ALA A 14 16.46 26.47 17.64
N GLU A 15 17.77 26.49 17.36
CA GLU A 15 18.43 25.49 16.52
C GLU A 15 18.26 24.07 17.07
N LYS A 16 18.44 23.88 18.39
CA LYS A 16 18.24 22.58 19.04
C LYS A 16 16.78 22.12 18.98
N VAL A 17 15.83 23.03 19.19
CA VAL A 17 14.40 22.72 19.14
C VAL A 17 14.00 22.28 17.73
N VAL A 18 14.36 23.06 16.70
CA VAL A 18 14.08 22.72 15.30
C VAL A 18 14.75 21.40 14.91
N GLY A 19 16.02 21.20 15.30
CA GLY A 19 16.73 19.94 15.06
C GLY A 19 16.09 18.74 15.78
N GLY A 20 15.56 18.94 16.99
CA GLY A 20 14.83 17.93 17.73
C GLY A 20 13.54 17.52 17.02
N TYR A 21 12.73 18.48 16.59
CA TYR A 21 11.50 18.21 15.84
C TYR A 21 11.78 17.48 14.52
N ARG A 22 12.79 17.93 13.77
CA ARG A 22 13.18 17.27 12.52
C ARG A 22 13.55 15.80 12.73
N LYS A 23 14.31 15.49 13.79
CA LYS A 23 14.67 14.09 14.12
C LYS A 23 13.44 13.23 14.45
N ILE A 24 12.47 13.80 15.17
CA ILE A 24 11.21 13.11 15.49
C ILE A 24 10.46 12.80 14.20
N GLU A 25 10.31 13.78 13.31
CA GLU A 25 9.64 13.60 12.02
C GLU A 25 10.31 12.50 11.18
N GLU A 26 11.63 12.58 10.99
CA GLU A 26 12.41 11.58 10.23
C GLU A 26 12.24 10.17 10.83
N THR A 27 12.25 10.05 12.15
CA THR A 27 12.07 8.77 12.86
C THR A 27 10.66 8.21 12.69
N VAL A 28 9.65 9.06 12.83
CA VAL A 28 8.24 8.65 12.72
C VAL A 28 7.92 8.21 11.30
N VAL A 29 8.29 9.02 10.30
CA VAL A 29 8.06 8.69 8.88
C VAL A 29 8.82 7.43 8.50
N GLY A 30 10.10 7.31 8.88
CA GLY A 30 10.88 6.11 8.62
C GLY A 30 10.35 4.87 9.34
N GLY A 31 9.74 5.03 10.52
CA GLY A 31 9.07 3.96 11.25
C GLY A 31 7.85 3.43 10.51
N TYR A 32 6.97 4.32 10.03
CA TYR A 32 5.80 3.92 9.25
C TYR A 32 6.18 3.22 7.95
N GLN A 33 7.15 3.77 7.21
CA GLN A 33 7.62 3.17 5.96
C GLN A 33 8.15 1.75 6.18
N LYS A 34 8.93 1.51 7.24
CA LYS A 34 9.42 0.17 7.57
C LYS A 34 8.31 -0.82 7.89
N ILE A 35 7.26 -0.37 8.59
CA ILE A 35 6.12 -1.22 8.92
C ILE A 35 5.36 -1.59 7.64
N GLU A 36 5.12 -0.62 6.76
CA GLU A 36 4.49 -0.84 5.46
C GLU A 36 5.30 -1.82 4.62
N ASP A 37 6.59 -1.56 4.42
CA ASP A 37 7.49 -2.42 3.63
C ASP A 37 7.50 -3.86 4.16
N THR A 38 7.55 -4.03 5.49
CA THR A 38 7.60 -5.34 6.13
C THR A 38 6.26 -6.07 6.00
N ALA A 39 5.15 -5.39 6.30
CA ALA A 39 3.82 -6.00 6.30
C ALA A 39 3.37 -6.33 4.87
N VAL A 40 3.46 -5.37 3.96
CA VAL A 40 3.08 -5.54 2.55
C VAL A 40 4.03 -6.51 1.85
N GLY A 41 5.34 -6.38 2.07
CA GLY A 41 6.33 -7.29 1.51
C GLY A 41 6.16 -8.74 2.01
N GLY A 42 5.90 -8.91 3.31
CA GLY A 42 5.62 -10.23 3.90
C GLY A 42 4.35 -10.86 3.33
N TYR A 43 3.27 -10.08 3.23
CA TYR A 43 2.03 -10.53 2.60
C TYR A 43 2.22 -10.93 1.14
N ASN A 44 2.91 -10.11 0.35
CA ASN A 44 3.15 -10.40 -1.07
C ASN A 44 3.91 -11.72 -1.24
N LYS A 45 4.94 -11.98 -0.43
CA LYS A 45 5.67 -13.26 -0.45
C LYS A 45 4.78 -14.46 -0.14
N MET A 46 3.91 -14.35 0.86
CA MET A 46 2.98 -15.42 1.20
C MET A 46 1.95 -15.66 0.09
N ALA A 47 1.45 -14.57 -0.50
CA ALA A 47 0.55 -14.65 -1.64
C ALA A 47 1.24 -15.24 -2.88
N ASP A 48 2.51 -14.89 -3.15
CA ASP A 48 3.30 -15.45 -4.25
C ASP A 48 3.48 -16.95 -4.07
N ALA A 49 3.86 -17.40 -2.87
CA ALA A 49 4.00 -18.82 -2.56
C ALA A 49 2.67 -19.58 -2.71
N PHE A 50 1.55 -18.99 -2.30
CA PHE A 50 0.23 -19.59 -2.48
C PHE A 50 -0.14 -19.73 -3.97
N VAL A 51 0.10 -18.68 -4.76
CA VAL A 51 -0.15 -18.72 -6.20
C VAL A 51 0.73 -19.79 -6.86
N ASP A 52 2.02 -19.82 -6.53
CA ASP A 52 2.98 -20.80 -7.05
C ASP A 52 2.60 -22.24 -6.74
N GLN A 53 2.13 -22.50 -5.51
CA GLN A 53 1.83 -23.86 -5.08
C GLN A 53 0.47 -24.37 -5.58
N TYR A 54 -0.51 -23.48 -5.75
CA TYR A 54 -1.91 -23.89 -5.94
C TYR A 54 -2.57 -23.39 -7.22
N LEU A 55 -2.08 -22.33 -7.85
CA LEU A 55 -2.81 -21.61 -8.91
C LEU A 55 -2.03 -21.42 -10.22
N THR A 56 -0.72 -21.69 -10.23
CA THR A 56 0.09 -21.79 -11.46
C THR A 56 -0.27 -23.06 -12.24
N ARG A 57 -0.07 -23.00 -13.55
CA ARG A 57 -0.10 -24.15 -14.45
C ARG A 57 1.33 -24.62 -14.75
N ASP A 58 1.48 -25.81 -15.33
CA ASP A 58 2.80 -26.35 -15.66
C ASP A 58 3.60 -25.38 -16.53
N GLY A 59 4.76 -24.95 -16.00
CA GLY A 59 5.65 -24.00 -16.67
C GLY A 59 5.19 -22.53 -16.66
N GLU A 60 4.11 -22.18 -15.95
CA GLU A 60 3.64 -20.81 -15.78
C GLU A 60 4.38 -20.12 -14.63
N SER A 61 4.82 -18.88 -14.82
CA SER A 61 5.40 -18.09 -13.74
C SER A 61 4.32 -17.56 -12.79
N VAL A 62 4.68 -17.27 -11.54
CA VAL A 62 3.76 -16.67 -10.55
C VAL A 62 3.20 -15.33 -11.04
N GLU A 63 4.02 -14.53 -11.73
CA GLU A 63 3.59 -13.24 -12.26
C GLU A 63 2.54 -13.40 -13.36
N ASP A 64 2.74 -14.36 -14.27
CA ASP A 64 1.80 -14.64 -15.34
C ASP A 64 0.51 -15.24 -14.80
N ALA A 65 0.59 -16.13 -13.82
CA ALA A 65 -0.57 -16.66 -13.12
C ALA A 65 -1.39 -15.55 -12.46
N ARG A 66 -0.74 -14.56 -11.81
CA ARG A 66 -1.43 -13.39 -11.24
C ARG A 66 -2.15 -12.58 -12.30
N LYS A 67 -1.50 -12.29 -13.44
CA LYS A 67 -2.11 -11.53 -14.55
C LYS A 67 -3.33 -12.26 -15.09
N ARG A 68 -3.22 -13.57 -15.33
CA ARG A 68 -4.34 -14.41 -15.77
C ARG A 68 -5.49 -14.41 -14.77
N LEU A 69 -5.21 -14.64 -13.48
CA LEU A 69 -6.23 -14.66 -12.43
C LEU A 69 -6.94 -13.31 -12.30
N ALA A 70 -6.24 -12.19 -12.48
CA ALA A 70 -6.83 -10.86 -12.47
C ALA A 70 -7.81 -10.67 -13.65
N GLN A 71 -7.39 -11.05 -14.86
CA GLN A 71 -8.25 -11.01 -16.05
C GLN A 71 -9.49 -11.91 -15.88
N GLU A 72 -9.30 -13.16 -15.45
CA GLU A 72 -10.40 -14.10 -15.19
C GLU A 72 -11.39 -13.55 -14.13
N ALA A 73 -10.89 -12.83 -13.12
CA ALA A 73 -11.73 -12.20 -12.10
C ALA A 73 -12.54 -11.03 -12.66
N GLU A 74 -11.93 -10.17 -13.48
CA GLU A 74 -12.60 -9.05 -14.14
C GLU A 74 -13.70 -9.53 -15.10
N GLU A 75 -13.39 -10.52 -15.94
CA GLU A 75 -14.37 -11.14 -16.85
C GLU A 75 -15.55 -11.75 -16.08
N ARG A 76 -15.26 -12.47 -14.99
CA ARG A 76 -16.29 -13.06 -14.13
C ARG A 76 -17.17 -11.98 -13.50
N GLN A 77 -16.60 -10.85 -13.08
CA GLN A 77 -17.39 -9.73 -12.56
C GLN A 77 -18.23 -9.07 -13.65
N ALA A 78 -17.68 -8.86 -14.84
CA ALA A 78 -18.40 -8.29 -15.98
C ALA A 78 -19.59 -9.19 -16.37
N ALA A 79 -19.37 -10.50 -16.45
CA ALA A 79 -20.41 -11.49 -16.72
C ALA A 79 -21.51 -11.46 -15.66
N LYS A 80 -21.15 -11.39 -14.35
CA LYS A 80 -22.12 -11.25 -13.25
C LYS A 80 -22.95 -9.98 -13.38
N LYS A 81 -22.31 -8.83 -13.65
CA LYS A 81 -23.00 -7.55 -13.85
C LYS A 81 -23.95 -7.61 -15.05
N GLN A 82 -23.51 -8.23 -16.16
CA GLN A 82 -24.35 -8.36 -17.35
C GLN A 82 -25.54 -9.28 -17.11
N LYS A 83 -25.35 -10.39 -16.37
CA LYS A 83 -26.43 -11.29 -15.97
C LYS A 83 -27.47 -10.57 -15.10
N CYS A 84 -27.02 -9.84 -14.08
CA CYS A 84 -27.89 -9.06 -13.20
C CYS A 84 -28.70 -8.00 -13.98
N LYS A 85 -28.06 -7.28 -14.92
CA LYS A 85 -28.75 -6.32 -15.80
C LYS A 85 -29.80 -6.98 -16.69
N LYS A 86 -29.52 -8.15 -17.25
CA LYS A 86 -30.47 -8.91 -18.07
C LYS A 86 -31.68 -9.38 -17.25
N GLU A 87 -31.45 -9.85 -16.02
CA GLU A 87 -32.50 -10.28 -15.10
C GLU A 87 -33.40 -9.11 -14.68
N GLN A 88 -32.82 -7.94 -14.39
CA GLN A 88 -33.55 -6.71 -14.08
C GLN A 88 -34.38 -6.22 -15.27
N ALA A 89 -33.82 -6.22 -16.48
CA ALA A 89 -34.53 -5.82 -17.70
C ALA A 89 -35.69 -6.76 -18.05
N ASN A 90 -35.57 -8.06 -17.73
CA ASN A 90 -36.67 -9.01 -17.89
C ASN A 90 -37.78 -8.79 -16.85
N HIS A 91 -37.44 -8.45 -15.60
CA HIS A 91 -38.43 -8.12 -14.58
C HIS A 91 -39.23 -6.85 -14.87
N GLN A 92 -38.67 -5.89 -15.60
CA GLN A 92 -39.38 -4.65 -16.00
C GLN A 92 -40.30 -4.83 -17.22
N LYS A 93 -40.27 -6.01 -17.86
CA LYS A 93 -41.08 -6.31 -19.06
C LYS A 93 -42.36 -7.09 -18.75
N TYR A 94 -42.59 -7.48 -17.49
CA TYR A 94 -43.81 -8.09 -16.97
C TYR A 94 -44.42 -7.18 -15.91
#